data_AF-A0A2A4M5G6-F1
#
_entry.id   AF-A0A2A4M5G6-F1
#
_cell.length_a   1.000
_cell.length_b   1.000
_cell.length_c   1.000
_cell.angle_alpha   90.00
_cell.angle_beta   90.00
_cell.angle_gamma   90.00
#
_symmetry.space_group_name_H-M   'P 1'
#
loop_
_entity.id
_entity.type
_entity.pdbx_description
1 polymer ?
#
loop_
_entity_poly.entity_id
_entity_poly.type
_entity_poly.pdbx_seq_one_letter_code
_entity_poly.pdbx_strand_id
1 'polypeptide(L)'
;MTFDGIFFRRLAALGLAWAVWPSGLAAAEPEGIEFFENHIRPLLVQNCYKCHSQKAGKAKGELQLDTRAGLLKGGEAGPAIVPGNPRDSLLIRAVS
;
A
#
# COMPACT_ATOMS: atom_id res chain seq x y z
N MET A 1 25.46 10.06 7.41
CA MET A 1 24.75 11.30 7.00
C MET A 1 23.50 11.35 7.86
N THR A 2 23.65 12.01 9.00
CA THR A 2 22.74 12.00 10.14
C THR A 2 21.59 12.98 9.91
N PHE A 3 20.40 12.56 10.35
CA PHE A 3 19.14 13.29 10.35
C PHE A 3 19.29 14.73 10.86
N ASP A 4 18.83 15.69 10.06
CA ASP A 4 18.60 17.07 10.48
C ASP A 4 17.11 17.26 10.83
N GLY A 5 16.88 17.91 11.98
CA GLY A 5 15.83 18.91 12.03
C GLY A 5 14.66 18.70 13.00
N ILE A 6 14.90 19.09 14.25
CA ILE A 6 13.94 19.85 15.07
C ILE A 6 12.83 19.00 15.73
N PHE A 7 13.26 18.39 16.83
CA PHE A 7 12.45 18.11 18.01
C PHE A 7 11.73 19.38 18.51
N PHE A 8 10.39 19.30 18.49
CA PHE A 8 9.53 19.50 19.66
C PHE A 8 9.88 20.69 20.57
N ARG A 9 9.27 21.87 20.33
CA ARG A 9 9.12 22.89 21.38
C ARG A 9 7.92 23.82 21.14
N ARG A 10 6.97 23.74 22.09
CA ARG A 10 6.01 24.77 22.54
C ARG A 10 4.86 25.02 21.55
N LEU A 11 3.58 24.92 21.92
CA LEU A 11 2.89 25.44 23.11
C LEU A 11 1.67 24.57 23.43
N ALA A 12 1.35 24.44 24.71
CA ALA A 12 0.06 23.95 25.16
C ALA A 12 -1.04 24.96 24.76
N ALA A 13 -2.05 24.49 24.03
CA ALA A 13 -3.38 25.06 24.05
C ALA A 13 -4.38 23.91 23.96
N LEU A 14 -5.15 23.76 25.03
CA LEU A 14 -6.32 22.90 25.14
C LEU A 14 -7.34 23.32 24.07
N GLY A 15 -7.40 22.56 22.98
CA GLY A 15 -8.45 22.64 21.96
C GLY A 15 -8.95 21.22 21.69
N LEU A 16 -10.03 20.86 22.38
CA LEU A 16 -10.74 19.58 22.28
C LEU A 16 -11.13 19.24 20.84
N ALA A 17 -10.60 18.11 20.34
CA ALA A 17 -11.06 17.31 19.19
C ALA A 17 -11.25 18.12 17.87
N TRP A 18 -10.86 17.62 16.71
CA TRP A 18 -11.73 16.89 15.80
C TRP A 18 -10.88 16.67 14.55
N ALA A 19 -9.88 15.82 14.65
CA ALA A 19 -9.35 15.14 13.48
C ALA A 19 -9.67 13.66 13.64
N VAL A 20 -10.97 13.36 13.73
CA VAL A 20 -11.44 12.03 13.33
C VAL A 20 -11.20 11.99 11.83
N TRP A 21 -10.02 11.57 11.41
CA TRP A 21 -9.79 11.18 10.03
C TRP A 21 -10.68 9.96 9.82
N PRO A 22 -11.81 10.06 9.09
CA PRO A 22 -12.59 8.89 8.82
C PRO A 22 -11.80 8.14 7.76
N SER A 23 -10.91 7.25 8.20
CA SER A 23 -10.49 6.11 7.38
C SER A 23 -11.66 5.13 7.37
N GLY A 24 -12.81 5.60 6.88
CA GLY A 24 -13.97 4.76 6.66
C GLY A 24 -13.57 3.71 5.66
N LEU A 25 -13.91 2.44 5.95
CA LEU A 25 -13.93 1.39 4.95
C LEU A 25 -14.89 1.82 3.83
N ALA A 26 -14.41 2.60 2.87
CA ALA A 26 -15.11 2.83 1.64
C ALA A 26 -15.24 1.46 0.98
N ALA A 27 -16.48 1.05 0.72
CA ALA A 27 -16.73 -0.10 -0.13
C ALA A 27 -16.04 0.17 -1.47
N ALA A 28 -15.50 -0.87 -2.10
CA ALA A 28 -14.95 -0.71 -3.43
C ALA A 28 -16.10 -0.34 -4.38
N GLU A 29 -16.00 0.84 -4.99
CA GLU A 29 -16.95 1.29 -6.00
C GLU A 29 -16.93 0.32 -7.20
N PRO A 30 -18.08 -0.04 -7.79
CA PRO A 30 -18.17 -1.00 -8.88
C PRO A 30 -17.21 -0.69 -10.04
N GLU A 31 -17.11 0.58 -10.43
CA GLU A 31 -16.24 1.04 -11.51
C GLU A 31 -14.75 0.81 -11.18
N GLY A 32 -14.38 0.97 -9.91
CA GLY A 32 -13.02 0.72 -9.44
C GLY A 32 -12.65 -0.76 -9.48
N ILE A 33 -13.61 -1.64 -9.16
CA ILE A 33 -13.44 -3.09 -9.27
C ILE A 33 -13.27 -3.49 -10.73
N GLU A 34 -14.15 -3.02 -11.62
CA GLU A 34 -14.07 -3.33 -13.06
C GLU A 34 -12.75 -2.85 -13.67
N PHE A 35 -12.30 -1.65 -13.31
CA PHE A 35 -11.01 -1.15 -13.77
C PHE A 35 -9.86 -2.04 -13.28
N PHE A 36 -9.85 -2.42 -12.00
CA PHE A 36 -8.84 -3.30 -11.44
C PHE A 36 -8.81 -4.66 -12.14
N GLU A 37 -9.96 -5.30 -12.32
CA GLU A 37 -10.07 -6.62 -12.93
C GLU A 37 -9.68 -6.62 -14.41
N ASN A 38 -10.04 -5.58 -15.16
CA ASN A 38 -9.81 -5.52 -16.61
C ASN A 38 -8.44 -4.95 -16.99
N HIS A 39 -7.84 -4.09 -16.15
CA HIS A 39 -6.61 -3.37 -16.51
C HIS A 39 -5.43 -3.67 -15.58
N ILE A 40 -5.66 -3.84 -14.28
CA ILE A 40 -4.57 -4.00 -13.30
C ILE A 40 -4.22 -5.48 -13.10
N ARG A 41 -5.20 -6.32 -12.78
CA ARG A 41 -4.96 -7.75 -12.53
C ARG A 41 -4.27 -8.46 -13.72
N PRO A 42 -4.62 -8.21 -14.99
CA PRO A 42 -3.96 -8.88 -16.12
C PRO A 42 -2.47 -8.56 -16.20
N LEU A 43 -2.07 -7.33 -15.87
CA LEU A 43 -0.67 -6.92 -15.83
C LEU A 43 0.09 -7.65 -14.72
N LEU A 44 -0.51 -7.75 -13.53
CA LEU A 44 0.10 -8.47 -12.40
C LEU A 44 0.23 -9.97 -12.66
N VAL A 45 -0.78 -10.58 -13.30
CA VAL A 45 -0.74 -12.00 -13.69
C VAL A 45 0.41 -12.27 -14.65
N GLN A 46 0.56 -11.42 -15.67
CA GLN A 46 1.56 -11.62 -16.73
C GLN A 46 2.99 -11.38 -16.23
N ASN A 47 3.20 -10.34 -15.41
CA ASN A 47 4.54 -9.86 -15.11
C ASN A 47 5.02 -10.20 -13.69
N CYS A 48 4.12 -10.43 -12.74
CA CYS A 48 4.49 -10.46 -11.32
C CYS A 48 4.18 -11.81 -10.64
N TYR A 49 3.04 -12.43 -10.94
CA TYR A 49 2.55 -13.59 -10.17
C TYR A 49 3.43 -14.83 -10.27
N LYS A 50 4.23 -14.96 -11.34
CA LYS A 50 5.22 -16.05 -11.47
C LYS A 50 6.17 -16.13 -10.27
N CYS A 51 6.46 -15.00 -9.62
CA CYS A 51 7.35 -14.94 -8.46
C CYS A 51 6.73 -14.34 -7.20
N HIS A 52 5.65 -13.57 -7.31
CA HIS A 52 5.04 -12.83 -6.19
C HIS A 52 3.55 -13.16 -6.04
N SER A 53 3.20 -14.45 -5.96
CA SER A 53 1.85 -14.92 -5.69
C SER A 53 1.86 -16.08 -4.70
N GLN A 54 0.72 -16.40 -4.09
CA GLN A 54 0.58 -17.59 -3.26
C GLN A 54 0.87 -18.88 -4.06
N LYS A 55 0.52 -18.89 -5.36
CA LYS A 55 0.77 -20.03 -6.25
C LYS A 55 2.24 -20.23 -6.58
N ALA A 56 3.09 -19.22 -6.39
CA ALA A 56 4.54 -19.34 -6.57
C ALA A 56 5.21 -20.21 -5.48
N GLY A 57 4.46 -20.65 -4.46
CA GLY A 57 5.00 -21.36 -3.31
C GLY A 57 5.80 -20.41 -2.44
N LYS A 58 7.13 -20.43 -2.56
CA LYS A 58 8.00 -19.44 -1.89
C LYS A 58 8.04 -18.16 -2.72
N ALA A 59 7.11 -17.26 -2.43
CA ALA A 59 7.07 -15.95 -3.05
C ALA A 59 8.37 -15.17 -2.76
N LYS A 60 8.98 -14.59 -3.79
CA LYS A 60 10.25 -13.86 -3.63
C LYS A 60 10.07 -12.66 -2.71
N GLY A 61 10.99 -12.49 -1.76
CA GLY A 61 10.94 -11.40 -0.78
C GLY A 61 9.68 -11.41 0.08
N GLU A 62 9.07 -12.58 0.29
CA GLU A 62 7.82 -12.78 1.05
C GLU A 62 6.63 -11.95 0.54
N LEU A 63 6.70 -11.46 -0.71
CA LEU A 63 5.73 -10.54 -1.29
C LEU A 63 4.66 -11.28 -2.09
N GLN A 64 3.39 -11.11 -1.70
CA GLN A 64 2.23 -11.64 -2.42
C GLN A 64 1.39 -10.51 -3.01
N LEU A 65 1.28 -10.47 -4.35
CA LEU A 65 0.55 -9.44 -5.08
C LEU A 65 -0.83 -9.92 -5.55
N ASP A 66 -1.18 -11.18 -5.32
CA ASP A 66 -2.42 -11.81 -5.78
C ASP A 66 -3.59 -11.71 -4.78
N THR A 67 -3.34 -11.12 -3.61
CA THR A 67 -4.37 -10.87 -2.59
C THR A 67 -4.28 -9.47 -2.03
N ARG A 68 -5.42 -8.92 -1.60
CA ARG A 68 -5.46 -7.63 -0.90
C ARG A 68 -4.64 -7.66 0.39
N ALA A 69 -4.73 -8.74 1.16
CA ALA A 69 -3.97 -8.88 2.40
C ALA A 69 -2.45 -8.91 2.14
N GLY A 70 -2.02 -9.61 1.09
CA GLY A 70 -0.61 -9.63 0.66
C GLY A 70 -0.10 -8.26 0.24
N LEU A 71 -0.89 -7.51 -0.55
CA LEU A 71 -0.55 -6.15 -0.97
C LEU A 71 -0.37 -5.18 0.20
N LEU A 72 -1.21 -5.29 1.24
CA LEU A 72 -1.16 -4.44 2.44
C LEU A 72 -0.04 -4.86 3.40
N LYS A 73 0.19 -6.16 3.58
CA LYS A 73 1.29 -6.68 4.38
C LYS A 73 2.64 -6.31 3.74
N GLY A 74 2.72 -6.45 2.41
CA GLY A 74 3.96 -6.31 1.66
C GLY A 74 4.92 -7.48 1.89
N GLY A 75 6.19 -7.24 1.54
CA GLY A 75 7.27 -8.21 1.67
C GLY A 75 8.34 -7.77 2.66
N GLU A 76 9.54 -8.32 2.53
CA GLU A 76 10.71 -8.00 3.36
C GLU A 76 11.06 -6.50 3.37
N ALA A 77 10.75 -5.78 2.28
CA ALA A 77 10.99 -4.35 2.15
C ALA A 77 9.94 -3.46 2.84
N GLY A 78 8.83 -4.04 3.33
CA GLY A 78 7.69 -3.33 3.88
C GLY A 78 6.44 -3.37 2.99
N PRO A 79 5.40 -2.57 3.30
CA PRO A 79 4.11 -2.58 2.61
C PRO A 79 4.24 -2.33 1.10
N ALA A 80 3.59 -3.15 0.28
CA ALA A 80 3.59 -2.95 -1.17
C ALA A 80 2.66 -1.79 -1.57
N ILE A 81 1.49 -1.68 -0.93
CA ILE A 81 0.53 -0.59 -1.15
C ILE A 81 0.19 0.07 0.20
N VAL A 82 0.26 1.41 0.20
CA VAL A 82 -0.28 2.28 1.24
C VAL A 82 -1.56 2.93 0.71
N PRO A 83 -2.76 2.52 1.17
CA PRO A 83 -4.02 3.06 0.69
C PRO A 83 -4.07 4.60 0.78
N GLY A 84 -4.50 5.24 -0.31
CA GLY A 84 -4.58 6.70 -0.40
C GLY A 84 -3.24 7.43 -0.54
N ASN A 85 -2.10 6.72 -0.50
CA ASN A 85 -0.77 7.33 -0.63
C ASN A 85 0.13 6.56 -1.62
N PRO A 86 0.01 6.85 -2.93
CA PRO A 86 0.83 6.21 -3.96
C PRO A 86 2.33 6.49 -3.81
N ARG A 87 2.73 7.66 -3.28
CA ARG A 87 4.14 8.04 -3.10
C ARG A 87 4.85 7.17 -2.07
N ASP A 88 4.11 6.70 -1.06
CA ASP A 88 4.63 5.81 -0.02
C ASP A 88 4.44 4.32 -0.34
N SER A 89 3.85 3.99 -1.49
CA SER A 89 3.62 2.62 -1.93
C SER A 89 4.83 2.07 -2.70
N LEU A 90 5.47 1.01 -2.18
CA LEU A 90 6.64 0.40 -2.82
C LEU A 90 6.32 -0.21 -4.20
N LEU A 91 5.13 -0.76 -4.39
CA LEU A 91 4.72 -1.32 -5.68
C LEU A 91 4.70 -0.27 -6.78
N ILE A 92 4.25 0.95 -6.47
CA ILE A 92 4.22 2.06 -7.43
C ILE A 92 5.66 2.44 -7.81
N ARG A 93 6.55 2.59 -6.83
CA ARG A 93 7.97 2.89 -7.09
C ARG A 93 8.68 1.84 -7.94
N ALA A 94 8.29 0.58 -7.82
CA ALA A 94 8.92 -0.52 -8.55
C ALA A 94 8.55 -0.58 -10.04
N VAL A 95 7.46 0.08 -10.45
CA VAL A 95 6.92 0.02 -11.83
C VAL A 95 6.85 1.39 -12.51
N SER A 96 7.29 2.45 -11.82
CA SER A 96 7.31 3.84 -12.34
C SER A 96 8.61 4.19 -13.04
#